data_AF-A0A6A6LGK7-F1
#
_entry.id   AF-A0A6A6LGK7-F1
#
_cell.length_a   1.000
_cell.length_b   1.000
_cell.length_c   1.000
_cell.angle_alpha   90.00
_cell.angle_beta   90.00
_cell.angle_gamma   90.00
#
_symmetry.space_group_name_H-M   'P 1'
#
loop_
_entity.id
_entity.type
_entity.pdbx_description
1 polymer ?
#
loop_
_entity_poly.entity_id
_entity_poly.type
_entity_poly.pdbx_seq_one_letter_code
_entity_poly.pdbx_strand_id
1 'polypeptide(L)'
;MGISGKPSELIEIGPVLRDHVPVIKRFSGGGTVIVDSGTIFVTLICNKDVVPGVQPYPRSIMSWSGLLYSEVFQGIDGFQLRENDYVFGDHKFGGNAQSIIKSRWIHHTSFLWDYDSRNMAYLKLPARAPKYRSARNHAEFVCRMKEYMPRSIFIERTMKALESHFSVKPVNLDAVVGSHSSGYVHSTRLLSKHELKDAVTTLLESRALSG
;
A
#
# COMPACT_ATOMS: atom_id res chain seq x y z
N MET A 1 -5.77 6.51 0.66
CA MET A 1 -5.09 7.31 1.71
C MET A 1 -5.16 6.56 3.04
N GLY A 2 -4.11 6.60 3.86
CA GLY A 2 -4.14 6.00 5.20
C GLY A 2 -5.15 6.67 6.14
N ILE A 3 -5.55 5.98 7.21
CA ILE A 3 -6.66 6.39 8.09
C ILE A 3 -6.49 7.79 8.69
N SER A 4 -5.28 8.14 9.11
CA SER A 4 -4.93 9.44 9.68
C SER A 4 -4.53 10.49 8.64
N GLY A 5 -4.54 10.14 7.35
CA GLY A 5 -4.11 11.03 6.28
C GLY A 5 -5.07 12.19 6.07
N LYS A 6 -4.49 13.38 5.81
CA LYS A 6 -5.25 14.58 5.44
C LYS A 6 -5.14 14.83 3.94
N PRO A 7 -6.25 15.07 3.22
CA PRO A 7 -6.20 15.32 1.77
C PRO A 7 -5.26 16.47 1.40
N SER A 8 -5.31 17.57 2.16
CA SER A 8 -4.51 18.79 1.94
C SER A 8 -3.00 18.54 2.01
N GLU A 9 -2.56 17.53 2.75
CA GLU A 9 -1.14 17.19 2.93
C GLU A 9 -0.66 16.13 1.92
N LEU A 10 -1.55 15.30 1.39
CA LEU A 10 -1.16 14.06 0.69
C LEU A 10 -1.54 13.99 -0.78
N ILE A 11 -2.51 14.79 -1.24
CA ILE A 11 -2.99 14.76 -2.62
C ILE A 11 -3.13 16.15 -3.23
N GLU A 12 -3.03 16.23 -4.55
CA GLU A 12 -3.36 17.41 -5.32
C GLU A 12 -4.88 17.49 -5.52
N ILE A 13 -5.57 18.14 -4.58
CA ILE A 13 -7.04 18.10 -4.50
C ILE A 13 -7.71 18.67 -5.76
N GLY A 14 -7.16 19.73 -6.36
CA GLY A 14 -7.71 20.35 -7.57
C GLY A 14 -7.79 19.37 -8.75
N PRO A 15 -6.65 18.81 -9.20
CA PRO A 15 -6.63 17.73 -10.20
C PRO A 15 -7.53 16.54 -9.84
N VAL A 16 -7.49 16.07 -8.58
CA VAL A 16 -8.33 14.95 -8.11
C VAL A 16 -9.82 15.23 -8.29
N LEU A 17 -10.29 16.44 -7.95
CA LEU A 17 -11.69 16.83 -8.13
C LEU A 17 -12.08 17.00 -9.59
N ARG A 18 -11.20 17.62 -10.40
CA ARG A 18 -11.42 17.84 -11.83
C ARG A 18 -11.56 16.52 -12.57
N ASP A 19 -10.67 15.57 -12.29
CA ASP A 19 -10.58 14.30 -12.99
C ASP A 19 -11.43 13.20 -12.32
N HIS A 20 -12.22 13.59 -11.30
CA HIS A 20 -13.18 12.72 -10.62
C HIS A 20 -12.56 11.47 -9.98
N VAL A 21 -11.32 11.58 -9.51
CA VAL A 21 -10.58 10.47 -8.91
C VAL A 21 -11.14 10.15 -7.51
N PRO A 22 -11.66 8.94 -7.25
CA PRO A 22 -12.18 8.57 -5.93
C PRO A 22 -11.08 8.54 -4.87
N VAL A 23 -11.32 9.15 -3.71
CA VAL A 23 -10.38 9.13 -2.58
C VAL A 23 -10.93 8.27 -1.46
N ILE A 24 -10.30 7.12 -1.23
CA ILE A 24 -10.69 6.18 -0.17
C ILE A 24 -9.73 6.33 1.03
N LYS A 25 -10.27 6.57 2.23
CA LYS A 25 -9.54 6.39 3.48
C LYS A 25 -9.62 4.93 3.87
N ARG A 26 -8.49 4.22 3.86
CA ARG A 26 -8.41 2.83 4.31
C ARG A 26 -8.25 2.77 5.82
N PHE A 27 -8.59 1.62 6.40
CA PHE A 27 -8.52 1.39 7.85
C PHE A 27 -7.08 1.30 8.40
N SER A 28 -6.09 0.99 7.57
CA SER A 28 -4.68 0.93 7.97
C SER A 28 -4.01 2.31 7.94
N GLY A 29 -2.90 2.42 8.67
CA GLY A 29 -2.06 3.62 8.67
C GLY A 29 -1.23 3.81 7.39
N GLY A 30 -0.31 4.76 7.41
CA GLY A 30 0.65 5.02 6.33
C GLY A 30 0.20 6.07 5.31
N GLY A 31 0.98 6.22 4.24
CA GLY A 31 0.79 7.28 3.23
C GLY A 31 -0.36 7.05 2.25
N THR A 32 -0.35 7.80 1.16
CA THR A 32 -1.30 7.66 0.05
C THR A 32 -0.64 6.95 -1.12
N VAL A 33 -1.42 6.09 -1.77
CA VAL A 33 -1.08 5.45 -3.04
C VAL A 33 -2.17 5.79 -4.03
N ILE A 34 -1.79 5.97 -5.30
CA ILE A 34 -2.73 6.01 -6.41
C ILE A 34 -2.90 4.59 -6.94
N VAL A 35 -4.12 4.25 -7.36
CA VAL A 35 -4.50 2.88 -7.72
C VAL A 35 -5.13 2.90 -9.09
N ASP A 36 -4.63 2.06 -9.98
CA ASP A 36 -5.13 1.86 -11.34
C ASP A 36 -5.10 0.37 -11.72
N SER A 37 -5.42 0.05 -12.97
CA SER A 37 -5.40 -1.33 -13.50
C SER A 37 -4.01 -1.97 -13.47
N GLY A 38 -2.95 -1.17 -13.35
CA GLY A 38 -1.56 -1.58 -13.21
C GLY A 38 -1.11 -1.76 -11.76
N THR A 39 -2.02 -1.74 -10.80
CA THR A 39 -1.71 -1.99 -9.38
C THR A 39 -2.16 -3.38 -8.95
N ILE A 40 -1.27 -4.14 -8.31
CA ILE A 40 -1.60 -5.44 -7.70
C ILE A 40 -1.60 -5.31 -6.19
N PHE A 41 -2.60 -5.88 -5.53
CA PHE A 41 -2.62 -5.97 -4.07
C PHE A 41 -2.40 -7.40 -3.61
N VAL A 42 -1.54 -7.57 -2.63
CA VAL A 42 -1.44 -8.80 -1.84
C VAL A 42 -1.76 -8.43 -0.40
N THR A 43 -2.64 -9.21 0.23
CA THR A 43 -3.00 -9.01 1.64
C THR A 43 -2.86 -10.33 2.38
N LEU A 44 -2.06 -10.31 3.44
CA LEU A 44 -1.90 -11.41 4.39
C LEU A 44 -2.74 -11.09 5.62
N ILE A 45 -3.71 -11.95 5.92
CA ILE A 45 -4.59 -11.84 7.09
C ILE A 45 -4.28 -13.00 8.01
N CYS A 46 -3.69 -12.71 9.16
CA CYS A 46 -3.07 -13.72 10.00
C CYS A 46 -3.52 -13.61 11.46
N ASN A 47 -3.68 -14.77 12.11
CA ASN A 47 -3.72 -14.82 13.57
C ASN A 47 -2.31 -14.52 14.12
N LYS A 48 -2.23 -13.92 15.31
CA LYS A 48 -0.96 -13.41 15.87
C LYS A 48 0.13 -14.47 15.98
N ASP A 49 -0.24 -15.72 16.28
CA ASP A 49 0.71 -16.81 16.55
C ASP A 49 0.89 -17.76 15.35
N VAL A 50 0.29 -17.46 14.19
CA VAL A 50 0.33 -18.35 13.02
C VAL A 50 1.73 -18.44 12.41
N VAL A 51 2.56 -17.40 12.60
CA VAL A 51 3.95 -17.39 12.15
C VAL A 51 4.87 -17.36 13.37
N PRO A 52 5.61 -18.44 13.65
CA PRO A 52 6.52 -18.49 14.78
C PRO A 52 7.52 -17.33 14.77
N GLY A 53 7.68 -16.68 15.92
CA GLY A 53 8.62 -15.57 16.10
C GLY A 53 8.15 -14.21 15.57
N VAL A 54 7.03 -14.14 14.83
CA VAL A 54 6.48 -12.86 14.36
C VAL A 54 5.60 -12.24 15.43
N GLN A 55 6.04 -11.09 15.93
CA GLN A 55 5.29 -10.31 16.89
C GLN A 55 4.29 -9.39 16.19
N PRO A 56 3.13 -9.09 16.80
CA PRO A 56 2.07 -8.29 16.16
C PRO A 56 2.38 -6.78 16.22
N TYR A 57 3.51 -6.36 15.65
CA TYR A 57 3.85 -4.96 15.45
C TYR A 57 4.53 -4.75 14.09
N PRO A 58 4.45 -3.54 13.50
CA PRO A 58 4.79 -3.31 12.10
C PRO A 58 6.18 -3.82 11.70
N ARG A 59 7.21 -3.52 12.50
CA ARG A 59 8.59 -3.91 12.19
C ARG A 59 8.76 -5.44 12.09
N SER A 60 8.21 -6.21 13.03
CA SER A 60 8.35 -7.67 13.00
C SER A 60 7.62 -8.30 11.80
N ILE A 61 6.44 -7.79 11.47
CA ILE A 61 5.65 -8.24 10.31
C ILE A 61 6.37 -7.88 9.00
N MET A 62 6.92 -6.67 8.92
CA MET A 62 7.72 -6.22 7.78
C MET A 62 8.97 -7.09 7.60
N SER A 63 9.73 -7.36 8.65
CA SER A 63 10.92 -8.22 8.57
C SER A 63 10.58 -9.61 8.04
N TRP A 64 9.53 -10.24 8.56
CA TRP A 64 9.09 -11.55 8.09
C TRP A 64 8.63 -11.53 6.64
N SER A 65 7.75 -10.59 6.27
CA SER A 65 7.29 -10.47 4.87
C SER A 65 8.44 -10.12 3.92
N GLY A 66 9.47 -9.40 4.37
CA GLY A 66 10.69 -9.18 3.61
C GLY A 66 11.44 -10.48 3.30
N LEU A 67 11.51 -11.43 4.25
CA LEU A 67 12.08 -12.75 4.01
C LEU A 67 11.25 -13.55 3.02
N LEU A 68 9.92 -13.57 3.19
CA LEU A 68 8.99 -14.22 2.26
C LEU A 68 9.20 -13.71 0.82
N TYR A 69 9.23 -12.39 0.62
CA TYR A 69 9.42 -11.82 -0.71
C TYR A 69 10.86 -11.95 -1.22
N SER A 70 11.85 -12.17 -0.35
CA SER A 70 13.22 -12.50 -0.80
C SER A 70 13.24 -13.82 -1.57
N GLU A 71 12.42 -14.79 -1.18
CA GLU A 71 12.22 -16.04 -1.94
C GLU A 71 11.50 -15.79 -3.27
N VAL A 72 10.45 -14.96 -3.25
CA VAL A 72 9.68 -14.61 -4.47
C VAL A 72 10.57 -13.95 -5.53
N PHE A 73 11.42 -13.01 -5.11
CA PHE A 73 12.31 -12.26 -6.00
C PHE A 73 13.71 -12.88 -6.11
N GLN A 74 13.89 -14.15 -5.70
CA GLN A 74 15.16 -14.83 -5.86
C GLN A 74 15.59 -14.83 -7.34
N GLY A 75 16.85 -14.43 -7.58
CA GLY A 75 17.43 -14.28 -8.92
C GLY A 75 17.11 -12.95 -9.60
N ILE A 76 16.38 -12.04 -8.95
CA ILE A 76 16.25 -10.65 -9.39
C ILE A 76 17.14 -9.78 -8.51
N ASP A 77 18.09 -9.10 -9.14
CA ASP A 77 19.06 -8.28 -8.42
C ASP A 77 18.41 -7.09 -7.74
N GLY A 78 18.91 -6.79 -6.54
CA GLY A 78 18.59 -5.56 -5.81
C GLY A 78 17.28 -5.58 -5.02
N PHE A 79 16.54 -6.70 -4.94
CA PHE A 79 15.38 -6.78 -4.04
C PHE A 79 15.80 -6.53 -2.58
N GLN A 80 15.17 -5.56 -1.92
CA GLN A 80 15.38 -5.29 -0.51
C GLN A 80 14.11 -4.79 0.17
N LEU A 81 13.99 -5.08 1.46
CA LEU A 81 13.13 -4.33 2.37
C LEU A 81 13.88 -3.09 2.87
N ARG A 82 13.35 -1.89 2.59
CA ARG A 82 13.87 -0.63 3.13
C ARG A 82 12.79 0.15 3.84
N GLU A 83 12.95 0.29 5.16
CA GLU A 83 11.93 0.85 6.05
C GLU A 83 10.57 0.13 5.90
N ASN A 84 9.61 0.73 5.20
CA ASN A 84 8.28 0.14 4.95
C ASN A 84 8.04 -0.18 3.46
N ASP A 85 9.09 -0.13 2.64
CA ASP A 85 9.02 -0.26 1.19
C ASP A 85 9.75 -1.51 0.70
N TYR A 86 9.23 -2.12 -0.36
CA TYR A 86 9.99 -3.07 -1.17
C TYR A 86 10.59 -2.33 -2.36
N VAL A 87 11.89 -2.55 -2.58
CA VAL A 87 12.69 -1.83 -3.57
C VAL A 87 13.49 -2.79 -4.45
N PHE A 88 13.76 -2.39 -5.69
CA PHE A 88 14.85 -2.92 -6.50
C PHE A 88 15.95 -1.85 -6.57
N GLY A 89 17.09 -2.12 -5.93
CA GLY A 89 18.13 -1.12 -5.71
C GLY A 89 17.60 0.04 -4.86
N ASP A 90 17.50 1.22 -5.48
CA ASP A 90 16.97 2.44 -4.82
C ASP A 90 15.57 2.84 -5.32
N HIS A 91 14.90 1.99 -6.11
CA HIS A 91 13.58 2.29 -6.67
C HIS A 91 12.49 1.47 -5.98
N LYS A 92 11.51 2.17 -5.41
CA LYS A 92 10.37 1.56 -4.74
C LYS A 92 9.41 0.94 -5.76
N PHE A 93 8.96 -0.28 -5.49
CA PHE A 93 7.90 -0.94 -6.26
C PHE A 93 6.78 -1.48 -5.38
N GLY A 94 7.01 -1.62 -4.07
CA GLY A 94 6.02 -2.11 -3.11
C GLY A 94 5.83 -1.15 -1.95
N GLY A 95 4.59 -0.76 -1.66
CA GLY A 95 4.23 0.03 -0.48
C GLY A 95 3.39 -0.77 0.50
N ASN A 96 3.82 -0.82 1.77
CA ASN A 96 3.19 -1.66 2.79
C ASN A 96 2.41 -0.84 3.83
N ALA A 97 1.36 -1.46 4.38
CA ALA A 97 0.69 -0.96 5.57
C ALA A 97 0.04 -2.10 6.36
N GLN A 98 -0.01 -1.94 7.68
CA GLN A 98 -0.54 -2.94 8.60
C GLN A 98 -1.72 -2.42 9.41
N SER A 99 -2.54 -3.36 9.87
CA SER A 99 -3.51 -3.15 10.95
C SER A 99 -3.39 -4.31 11.92
N ILE A 100 -3.27 -4.01 13.21
CA ILE A 100 -3.13 -5.00 14.27
C ILE A 100 -4.29 -4.82 15.23
N ILE A 101 -5.05 -5.88 15.45
CA ILE A 101 -6.21 -5.89 16.35
C ILE A 101 -6.18 -7.14 17.22
N LYS A 102 -6.02 -6.96 18.54
CA LYS A 102 -6.01 -8.05 19.53
C LYS A 102 -5.09 -9.21 19.12
N SER A 103 -5.66 -10.31 18.62
CA SER A 103 -4.99 -11.55 18.25
C SER A 103 -4.82 -11.73 16.74
N ARG A 104 -4.95 -10.66 15.95
CA ARG A 104 -4.82 -10.72 14.49
C ARG A 104 -4.03 -9.53 13.97
N TRP A 105 -3.38 -9.74 12.84
CA TRP A 105 -2.75 -8.69 12.08
C TRP A 105 -3.04 -8.87 10.59
N ILE A 106 -3.06 -7.73 9.90
CA ILE A 106 -3.20 -7.62 8.45
C ILE A 106 -1.94 -6.93 7.95
N HIS A 107 -1.34 -7.48 6.91
CA HIS A 107 -0.27 -6.86 6.13
C HIS A 107 -0.72 -6.78 4.69
N HIS A 108 -0.93 -5.58 4.16
CA HIS A 108 -1.18 -5.41 2.73
C HIS A 108 -0.05 -4.69 2.05
N THR A 109 0.20 -5.12 0.82
CA THR A 109 1.18 -4.53 -0.08
C THR A 109 0.47 -4.07 -1.34
N SER A 110 0.74 -2.84 -1.73
CA SER A 110 0.47 -2.32 -3.07
C SER A 110 1.71 -2.48 -3.93
N PHE A 111 1.59 -3.29 -4.97
CA PHE A 111 2.65 -3.56 -5.94
C PHE A 111 2.40 -2.75 -7.21
N LEU A 112 3.39 -1.94 -7.57
CA LEU A 112 3.39 -1.06 -8.74
C LEU A 112 3.73 -1.88 -9.97
N TRP A 113 2.74 -2.56 -10.55
CA TRP A 113 2.97 -3.52 -11.62
C TRP A 113 3.25 -2.84 -12.97
N ASP A 114 2.23 -2.19 -13.52
CA ASP A 114 2.30 -1.41 -14.77
C ASP A 114 1.44 -0.15 -14.68
N TYR A 115 1.68 0.63 -13.62
CA TYR A 115 0.90 1.83 -13.34
C TYR A 115 1.14 2.92 -14.40
N ASP A 116 0.12 3.76 -14.59
CA ASP A 116 0.24 4.96 -15.41
C ASP A 116 0.99 6.05 -14.62
N SER A 117 2.17 6.44 -15.08
CA SER A 117 3.01 7.42 -14.40
C SER A 117 2.37 8.80 -14.31
N ARG A 118 1.42 9.12 -15.20
CA ARG A 118 0.65 10.39 -15.14
C ARG A 118 -0.16 10.50 -13.85
N ASN A 119 -0.62 9.36 -13.32
CA ASN A 119 -1.40 9.30 -12.09
C ASN A 119 -0.58 9.75 -10.85
N MET A 120 0.76 9.76 -10.94
CA MET A 120 1.60 10.27 -9.85
C MET A 120 1.44 11.78 -9.63
N ALA A 121 0.92 12.52 -10.62
CA ALA A 121 0.61 13.94 -10.50
C ALA A 121 -0.54 14.23 -9.52
N TYR A 122 -1.33 13.23 -9.13
CA TYR A 122 -2.36 13.38 -8.09
C TYR A 122 -1.81 13.34 -6.66
N LEU A 123 -0.54 12.97 -6.49
CA LEU A 123 0.08 12.76 -5.18
C LEU A 123 1.05 13.88 -4.85
N LYS A 124 0.92 14.44 -3.64
CA LYS A 124 1.94 15.34 -3.09
C LYS A 124 3.19 14.57 -2.70
N LEU A 125 4.32 15.27 -2.63
CA LEU A 125 5.50 14.72 -1.95
C LEU A 125 5.18 14.60 -0.44
N PRO A 126 5.43 13.44 0.17
CA PRO A 126 5.12 13.25 1.57
C PRO A 126 6.06 14.10 2.44
N ALA A 127 5.49 14.82 3.42
CA ALA A 127 6.28 15.62 4.38
C ALA A 127 7.28 14.77 5.19
N ARG A 128 6.98 13.49 5.37
CA ARG A 128 7.89 12.48 5.93
C ARG A 128 8.15 11.42 4.87
N ALA A 129 9.35 11.46 4.30
CA ALA A 129 9.83 10.49 3.32
C ALA A 129 10.99 9.67 3.93
N PRO A 130 11.20 8.42 3.49
CA PRO A 130 12.38 7.66 3.87
C PRO A 130 13.64 8.34 3.37
N LYS A 131 14.75 8.25 4.12
CA LYS A 131 16.00 8.99 3.79
C LYS A 131 16.52 8.63 2.40
N TYR A 132 16.43 7.36 2.02
CA TYR A 132 16.91 6.86 0.72
C TYR A 132 16.10 7.38 -0.48
N ARG A 133 14.94 8.04 -0.25
CA ARG A 133 14.25 8.76 -1.33
C ARG A 133 15.15 9.84 -1.93
N SER A 134 16.06 10.43 -1.14
CA SER A 134 17.02 11.42 -1.61
C SER A 134 16.34 12.58 -2.37
N ALA A 135 15.24 13.09 -1.81
CA ALA A 135 14.40 14.15 -2.38
C ALA A 135 13.86 13.92 -3.81
N ARG A 136 14.02 12.71 -4.38
CA ARG A 136 13.51 12.35 -5.70
C ARG A 136 12.00 12.54 -5.79
N ASN A 137 11.55 13.00 -6.95
CA ASN A 137 10.11 13.05 -7.25
C ASN A 137 9.55 11.62 -7.39
N HIS A 138 8.23 11.48 -7.57
CA HIS A 138 7.63 10.14 -7.65
C HIS A 138 8.16 9.33 -8.83
N ALA A 139 8.30 9.94 -10.02
CA ALA A 139 8.75 9.25 -11.23
C ALA A 139 10.19 8.72 -11.12
N GLU A 140 11.06 9.44 -10.41
CA GLU A 140 12.44 9.03 -10.13
C GLU A 140 12.57 8.03 -8.96
N PHE A 141 11.56 7.97 -8.10
CA PHE A 141 11.62 7.18 -6.87
C PHE A 141 11.02 5.78 -7.04
N VAL A 142 10.04 5.61 -7.93
CA VAL A 142 9.34 4.34 -8.12
C VAL A 142 9.69 3.67 -9.44
N CYS A 143 9.55 2.35 -9.51
CA CYS A 143 9.70 1.57 -10.75
C CYS A 143 8.51 0.64 -10.97
N ARG A 144 8.37 0.13 -12.20
CA ARG A 144 7.32 -0.82 -12.60
C ARG A 144 7.83 -2.25 -12.46
N MET A 145 7.09 -3.11 -11.76
CA MET A 145 7.48 -4.51 -11.60
C MET A 145 7.40 -5.31 -12.90
N LYS A 146 6.58 -4.91 -13.87
CA LYS A 146 6.48 -5.62 -15.16
C LYS A 146 7.82 -5.73 -15.90
N GLU A 147 8.77 -4.85 -15.59
CA GLU A 147 10.11 -4.81 -16.18
C GLU A 147 11.02 -5.92 -15.60
N TYR A 148 10.65 -6.50 -14.46
CA TYR A 148 11.46 -7.47 -13.72
C TYR A 148 10.89 -8.89 -13.77
N MET A 149 9.57 -9.05 -13.87
CA MET A 149 8.93 -10.36 -13.83
C MET A 149 7.53 -10.33 -14.48
N PRO A 150 7.07 -11.42 -15.13
CA PRO A 150 5.67 -11.58 -15.52
C PRO A 150 4.72 -11.80 -14.33
N ARG A 151 3.45 -11.40 -14.47
CA ARG A 151 2.47 -11.42 -13.36
C ARG A 151 2.14 -12.84 -12.92
N SER A 152 2.04 -13.76 -13.87
CA SER A 152 1.83 -15.19 -13.60
C SER A 152 2.95 -15.77 -12.74
N ILE A 153 4.20 -15.46 -13.09
CA ILE A 153 5.38 -15.92 -12.34
C ILE A 153 5.41 -15.31 -10.94
N PHE A 154 5.05 -14.03 -10.77
CA PHE A 154 4.94 -13.42 -9.44
C PHE A 154 3.93 -14.14 -8.56
N ILE A 155 2.75 -14.46 -9.10
CA ILE A 155 1.71 -15.21 -8.38
C ILE A 155 2.21 -16.61 -8.03
N GLU A 156 2.75 -17.35 -9.00
CA GLU A 156 3.29 -18.70 -8.80
C GLU A 156 4.36 -18.73 -7.71
N ARG A 157 5.35 -17.84 -7.79
CA ARG A 157 6.43 -17.75 -6.81
C ARG A 157 5.93 -17.33 -5.43
N THR A 158 4.94 -16.44 -5.36
CA THR A 158 4.30 -16.07 -4.09
C THR A 158 3.61 -17.27 -3.46
N MET A 159 2.90 -18.08 -4.24
CA MET A 159 2.27 -19.31 -3.74
C MET A 159 3.32 -20.31 -3.24
N LYS A 160 4.39 -20.52 -4.02
CA LYS A 160 5.50 -21.41 -3.63
C LYS A 160 6.21 -20.95 -2.35
N ALA A 161 6.45 -19.65 -2.19
CA ALA A 161 7.04 -19.09 -0.97
C ALA A 161 6.08 -19.19 0.23
N LEU A 162 4.76 -19.15 0.01
CA LEU A 162 3.80 -19.41 1.08
C LEU A 162 3.76 -20.89 1.47
N GLU A 163 3.92 -21.80 0.52
CA GLU A 163 3.94 -23.26 0.75
C GLU A 163 5.13 -23.72 1.61
N SER A 164 6.23 -22.95 1.67
CA SER A 164 7.35 -23.23 2.58
C SER A 164 7.00 -22.99 4.06
N HIS A 165 5.94 -22.21 4.33
CA HIS A 165 5.51 -21.83 5.67
C HIS A 165 4.11 -22.33 6.06
N PHE A 166 3.24 -22.59 5.08
CA PHE A 166 1.84 -22.90 5.29
C PHE A 166 1.36 -24.00 4.34
N SER A 167 0.30 -24.72 4.73
CA SER A 167 -0.49 -25.49 3.77
C SER A 167 -1.39 -24.55 2.99
N VAL A 168 -1.13 -24.40 1.69
CA VAL A 168 -1.84 -23.45 0.82
C VAL A 168 -2.91 -24.17 0.00
N LYS A 169 -4.13 -23.62 -0.03
CA LYS A 169 -5.22 -24.09 -0.88
C LYS A 169 -5.85 -22.89 -1.61
N PRO A 170 -5.75 -22.83 -2.95
CA PRO A 170 -6.47 -21.82 -3.73
C PRO A 170 -7.98 -21.99 -3.56
N VAL A 171 -8.69 -20.88 -3.37
CA VAL A 171 -10.15 -20.85 -3.28
C VAL A 171 -10.70 -19.77 -4.19
N ASN A 172 -11.88 -20.00 -4.78
CA ASN A 172 -12.61 -18.97 -5.48
C ASN A 172 -13.17 -17.98 -4.46
N LEU A 173 -13.03 -16.67 -4.74
CA LEU A 173 -13.55 -15.61 -3.88
C LEU A 173 -15.06 -15.75 -3.62
N ASP A 174 -15.83 -16.14 -4.63
CA ASP A 174 -17.30 -16.31 -4.52
C ASP A 174 -17.68 -17.37 -3.47
N ALA A 175 -16.81 -18.37 -3.27
CA ALA A 175 -17.00 -19.40 -2.24
C ALA A 175 -16.74 -18.89 -0.81
N VAL A 176 -16.07 -17.74 -0.64
CA VAL A 176 -15.71 -17.14 0.66
C VAL A 176 -16.70 -16.06 1.09
N VAL A 177 -17.36 -15.37 0.14
CA VAL A 177 -18.22 -14.19 0.41
C VAL A 177 -19.59 -14.56 1.03
N GLY A 178 -19.98 -15.84 1.00
CA GLY A 178 -21.33 -16.30 1.36
C GLY A 178 -21.76 -16.23 2.85
N SER A 179 -20.96 -15.70 3.79
CA SER A 179 -21.25 -15.87 5.23
C SER A 179 -21.11 -14.66 6.16
N HIS A 180 -21.21 -13.42 5.69
CA HIS A 180 -21.05 -12.25 6.58
C HIS A 180 -22.19 -11.23 6.51
N SER A 181 -23.24 -11.49 7.31
CA SER A 181 -24.27 -10.54 7.71
C SER A 181 -24.08 -10.10 9.17
N SER A 182 -22.96 -9.46 9.50
CA SER A 182 -22.78 -8.86 10.82
C SER A 182 -22.31 -7.42 10.71
N GLY A 183 -22.76 -6.57 11.63
CA GLY A 183 -22.53 -5.12 11.69
C GLY A 183 -21.07 -4.73 11.88
N TYR A 184 -20.25 -4.96 10.84
CA TYR A 184 -18.87 -4.53 10.79
C TYR A 184 -18.81 -3.00 10.66
N VAL A 185 -18.17 -2.34 11.61
CA VAL A 185 -17.95 -0.88 11.53
C VAL A 185 -16.96 -0.61 10.41
N HIS A 186 -17.45 0.02 9.34
CA HIS A 186 -16.65 0.36 8.16
C HIS A 186 -15.71 1.52 8.50
N SER A 187 -14.50 1.21 8.94
CA SER A 187 -13.42 2.20 9.12
C SER A 187 -12.78 2.62 7.79
N THR A 188 -13.01 1.84 6.73
CA THR A 188 -12.72 2.27 5.36
C THR A 188 -13.91 3.00 4.78
N ARG A 189 -13.68 4.19 4.25
CA ARG A 189 -14.74 5.02 3.66
C ARG A 189 -14.27 5.82 2.46
N LEU A 190 -15.20 6.06 1.55
CA LEU A 190 -15.03 7.04 0.49
C LEU A 190 -15.15 8.45 1.09
N LEU A 191 -14.24 9.35 0.70
CA LEU A 191 -14.36 10.77 1.01
C LEU A 191 -15.35 11.43 0.06
N SER A 192 -16.25 12.23 0.61
CA SER A 192 -17.19 13.01 -0.18
C SER A 192 -16.50 14.15 -0.92
N LYS A 193 -17.13 14.64 -2.01
CA LYS A 193 -16.67 15.85 -2.70
C LYS A 193 -16.64 17.07 -1.78
N HIS A 194 -17.56 17.15 -0.82
CA HIS A 194 -17.59 18.25 0.15
C HIS A 194 -16.36 18.23 1.05
N GLU A 195 -16.03 17.08 1.65
CA GLU A 195 -14.83 16.94 2.48
C GLU A 195 -13.53 17.29 1.75
N LEU A 196 -13.45 16.97 0.45
CA LEU A 196 -12.31 17.34 -0.38
C LEU A 196 -12.27 18.85 -0.65
N LYS A 197 -13.41 19.48 -0.96
CA LYS A 197 -13.50 20.93 -1.16
C LYS A 197 -13.16 21.70 0.13
N ASP A 198 -13.66 21.26 1.27
CA ASP A 198 -13.39 21.90 2.57
C ASP A 198 -11.90 21.86 2.89
N ALA A 199 -11.22 20.76 2.57
CA ALA A 199 -9.77 20.64 2.71
C ALA A 199 -8.98 21.63 1.84
N VAL A 200 -9.55 22.11 0.71
CA VAL A 200 -8.97 23.19 -0.10
C VAL A 200 -9.16 24.53 0.60
N THR A 201 -10.37 24.81 1.08
CA THR A 201 -10.69 26.07 1.77
C THR A 201 -9.80 26.27 2.99
N THR A 202 -9.68 25.26 3.86
CA THR A 202 -8.79 25.31 5.03
C THR A 202 -7.32 25.52 4.66
N LEU A 203 -6.86 24.96 3.54
CA LEU A 203 -5.50 25.18 3.04
C LEU A 203 -5.28 26.64 2.61
N LEU A 204 -6.27 27.25 1.95
CA LEU A 204 -6.19 28.65 1.51
C LEU A 204 -6.22 29.61 2.71
N GLU A 205 -7.10 29.35 3.68
CA GLU A 205 -7.21 30.13 4.91
C GLU A 205 -5.92 30.07 5.74
N SER A 206 -5.36 28.88 5.94
CA SER A 206 -4.10 28.72 6.67
C SER A 206 -2.93 29.43 5.99
N ARG A 207 -2.87 29.44 4.65
CA ARG A 207 -1.86 30.19 3.89
C ARG A 207 -2.01 31.70 4.03
N ALA A 208 -3.26 32.19 4.00
CA ALA A 208 -3.57 33.61 4.17
C ALA A 208 -3.25 34.14 5.58
N LEU A 209 -3.33 33.27 6.60
CA LEU A 209 -2.98 33.61 8.00
C LEU A 209 -1.48 33.49 8.30
N SER A 210 -0.72 32.79 7.46
CA SER A 210 0.73 32.56 7.62
C SER A 210 1.61 33.49 6.78
N GLY A 211 1.01 34.34 5.95
CA GLY A 211 1.70 35.36 5.14
C GLY A 211 1.54 36.74 5.74
#